data_AF-A0A6G4HYD7-F1
#
_entry.id   AF-A0A6G4HYD7-F1
#
_cell.length_a   1.000
_cell.length_b   1.000
_cell.length_c   1.000
_cell.angle_alpha   90.00
_cell.angle_beta   90.00
_cell.angle_gamma   90.00
#
_symmetry.space_group_name_H-M   'P 1'
#
loop_
_entity.id
_entity.type
_entity.pdbx_description
1 polymer ?
#
loop_
_entity_poly.entity_id
_entity_poly.type
_entity_poly.pdbx_seq_one_letter_code
_entity_poly.pdbx_strand_id
1 'polypeptide(L)'
;MILYHGSNVIVEDPKIIKATRTLDFGYGFYTTTSYDQALKWAKIKSRRENVEKGIISIYEIDDTIFQEDRLSIKVFNGASKSWLEFVLDNRMKEGYTHNYDIVKGSVADDRVYACLNAFENKFMDFDTAIKELRTYKLNDQISFHTKESLKYLNFIRYEEV
;
A
#
# COMPACT_ATOMS: atom_id res chain seq x y z
N MET A 1 -2.11 -11.01 12.80
CA MET A 1 -2.93 -9.82 12.50
C MET A 1 -3.84 -10.04 11.29
N ILE A 2 -4.94 -9.28 11.22
CA ILE A 2 -5.86 -9.29 10.06
C ILE A 2 -5.46 -8.22 9.05
N LEU A 3 -5.46 -8.61 7.77
CA LEU A 3 -5.19 -7.74 6.63
C LEU A 3 -6.36 -7.75 5.66
N TYR A 4 -6.62 -6.59 5.05
CA TYR A 4 -7.72 -6.37 4.13
C TYR A 4 -7.22 -5.97 2.74
N HIS A 5 -7.82 -6.54 1.70
CA HIS A 5 -7.60 -6.17 0.31
C HIS A 5 -8.92 -5.75 -0.34
N GLY A 6 -9.01 -4.50 -0.79
CA GLY A 6 -10.18 -3.98 -1.51
C GLY A 6 -10.06 -4.18 -3.02
N SER A 7 -11.03 -4.87 -3.63
CA SER A 7 -11.08 -5.22 -5.05
C SER A 7 -12.52 -5.21 -5.59
N ASN A 8 -12.70 -5.58 -6.86
CA ASN A 8 -13.99 -5.89 -7.47
C ASN A 8 -14.22 -7.41 -7.65
N VAL A 9 -13.26 -8.23 -7.21
CA VAL A 9 -13.32 -9.70 -7.25
C VAL A 9 -12.85 -10.28 -5.92
N ILE A 10 -13.27 -11.51 -5.62
CA ILE A 10 -12.73 -12.29 -4.51
C ILE A 10 -11.31 -12.72 -4.87
N VAL A 11 -10.36 -12.54 -3.95
CA VAL A 11 -8.97 -12.91 -4.13
C VAL A 11 -8.59 -13.96 -3.09
N GLU A 12 -8.92 -15.24 -3.33
CA GLU A 12 -8.53 -16.33 -2.43
C GLU A 12 -7.04 -16.65 -2.53
N ASP A 13 -6.49 -16.56 -3.75
CA ASP A 13 -5.08 -16.81 -4.07
C ASP A 13 -4.43 -15.51 -4.58
N PRO A 14 -3.79 -14.73 -3.69
CA PRO A 14 -3.12 -13.49 -4.05
C PRO A 14 -2.07 -13.69 -5.14
N LYS A 15 -2.03 -12.78 -6.13
CA LYS A 15 -1.04 -12.77 -7.20
C LYS A 15 -0.49 -11.38 -7.42
N ILE A 16 0.81 -11.32 -7.75
CA ILE A 16 1.45 -10.09 -8.19
C ILE A 16 1.15 -9.91 -9.67
N ILE A 17 0.33 -8.89 -9.96
CA ILE A 17 -0.04 -8.52 -11.33
C ILE A 17 0.73 -7.28 -11.70
N LYS A 18 1.30 -7.25 -12.92
CA LYS A 18 1.96 -6.06 -13.43
C LYS A 18 0.94 -4.92 -13.51
N ALA A 19 1.16 -3.86 -12.74
CA ALA A 19 0.26 -2.71 -12.76
C ALA A 19 0.46 -1.89 -14.02
N THR A 20 -0.63 -1.34 -14.56
CA THR A 20 -0.63 -0.42 -15.71
C THR A 20 -0.25 1.02 -15.33
N ARG A 21 -0.02 1.27 -14.04
CA ARG A 21 0.37 2.55 -13.46
C ARG A 21 1.44 2.34 -12.39
N THR A 22 2.15 3.40 -12.04
CA THR A 22 3.06 3.39 -10.90
C THR A 22 2.28 3.35 -9.58
N LEU A 23 2.88 2.74 -8.55
CA LEU A 23 2.29 2.49 -7.23
C LEU A 23 3.27 2.94 -6.14
N ASP A 24 2.78 3.10 -4.90
CA ASP A 24 3.58 3.59 -3.78
C ASP A 24 4.87 2.82 -3.54
N PHE A 25 4.77 1.50 -3.52
CA PHE A 25 5.86 0.60 -3.19
C PHE A 25 6.15 -0.34 -4.37
N GLY A 26 5.88 0.10 -5.61
CA GLY A 26 6.13 -0.73 -6.81
C GLY A 26 5.11 -1.85 -7.03
N TYR A 27 5.41 -2.78 -7.94
CA TYR A 27 4.48 -3.87 -8.29
C TYR A 27 4.39 -4.91 -7.17
N GLY A 28 3.19 -5.13 -6.66
CA GLY A 28 2.95 -6.05 -5.56
C GLY A 28 1.47 -6.30 -5.34
N PHE A 29 1.17 -7.21 -4.42
CA PHE A 29 -0.17 -7.40 -3.86
C PHE A 29 -0.31 -6.52 -2.61
N TYR A 30 -1.30 -5.63 -2.58
CA TYR A 30 -1.42 -4.61 -1.55
C TYR A 30 -2.56 -4.94 -0.59
N THR A 31 -2.27 -4.80 0.70
CA THR A 31 -3.23 -4.95 1.79
C THR A 31 -3.11 -3.78 2.77
N THR A 32 -3.99 -3.73 3.76
CA THR A 32 -3.98 -2.72 4.82
C THR A 32 -4.55 -3.32 6.11
N THR A 33 -4.17 -2.79 7.27
CA THR A 33 -4.85 -3.13 8.53
C THR A 33 -6.14 -2.33 8.74
N SER A 34 -6.39 -1.32 7.89
CA SER A 34 -7.57 -0.45 7.98
C SER A 34 -8.71 -0.97 7.10
N TYR A 35 -9.76 -1.49 7.72
CA TYR A 35 -10.97 -1.94 7.02
C TYR A 35 -11.59 -0.81 6.19
N ASP A 36 -11.70 0.39 6.75
CA ASP A 36 -12.27 1.56 6.06
C ASP A 36 -11.49 1.93 4.80
N GLN A 37 -10.17 1.78 4.83
CA GLN A 37 -9.32 1.97 3.66
C GLN A 37 -9.62 0.91 2.60
N ALA A 38 -9.70 -0.37 2.97
CA ALA A 38 -10.03 -1.45 2.05
C ALA A 38 -11.45 -1.28 1.44
N LEU A 39 -12.44 -0.89 2.26
CA LEU A 39 -13.79 -0.56 1.83
C LEU A 39 -13.81 0.56 0.78
N LYS A 40 -13.08 1.65 1.04
CA LYS A 40 -12.94 2.75 0.08
C LYS A 40 -12.34 2.25 -1.24
N TRP A 41 -11.32 1.39 -1.18
CA TRP A 41 -10.66 0.84 -2.37
C TRP A 41 -11.56 -0.11 -3.16
N ALA A 42 -12.30 -0.99 -2.47
CA ALA A 42 -13.27 -1.90 -3.09
C ALA A 42 -14.33 -1.11 -3.88
N LYS A 43 -14.90 -0.05 -3.28
CA LYS A 43 -15.88 0.83 -3.94
C LYS A 43 -15.29 1.61 -5.12
N ILE A 44 -14.04 2.06 -5.02
CA ILE A 44 -13.36 2.73 -6.14
C ILE A 44 -13.13 1.76 -7.29
N LYS A 45 -12.71 0.53 -6.98
CA LYS A 45 -12.45 -0.52 -7.97
C LYS A 45 -13.72 -0.98 -8.67
N SER A 46 -14.79 -1.28 -7.93
CA SER A 46 -16.07 -1.70 -8.52
C SER A 46 -16.61 -0.65 -9.50
N ARG A 47 -16.60 0.63 -9.11
CA ARG A 47 -17.02 1.74 -9.99
C ARG A 47 -16.17 1.86 -11.25
N ARG A 48 -14.85 1.73 -11.15
CA ARG A 48 -13.94 1.84 -12.30
C ARG A 48 -14.13 0.71 -13.31
N GLU A 49 -14.43 -0.49 -12.82
CA GLU A 49 -14.65 -1.67 -13.65
C GLU A 49 -16.14 -1.86 -14.02
N ASN A 50 -16.99 -0.89 -13.68
CA ASN A 50 -18.45 -0.92 -13.89
C ASN A 50 -19.13 -2.21 -13.35
N VAL A 51 -18.69 -2.64 -12.16
CA VAL A 51 -19.25 -3.77 -11.42
C VAL A 51 -20.09 -3.22 -10.26
N GLU A 52 -21.24 -3.84 -9.99
CA GLU A 52 -22.20 -3.38 -8.97
C GLU A 52 -21.63 -3.40 -7.55
N LYS A 53 -20.84 -4.42 -7.22
CA LYS A 53 -20.35 -4.68 -5.85
C LYS A 53 -18.85 -4.56 -5.74
N GLY A 54 -18.38 -3.97 -4.65
CA GLY A 54 -16.99 -4.09 -4.20
C GLY A 54 -16.81 -5.38 -3.41
N ILE A 55 -15.57 -5.88 -3.35
CA ILE A 55 -15.19 -7.03 -2.54
C ILE A 55 -14.04 -6.66 -1.63
N ILE A 56 -14.13 -7.01 -0.36
CA ILE A 56 -13.00 -7.00 0.58
C ILE A 56 -12.59 -8.45 0.83
N SER A 57 -11.37 -8.81 0.41
CA SER A 57 -10.76 -10.10 0.78
C SER A 57 -10.00 -9.94 2.09
N ILE A 58 -10.19 -10.87 3.02
CA ILE A 58 -9.68 -10.80 4.39
C ILE A 58 -8.67 -11.94 4.59
N TYR A 59 -7.48 -11.58 5.07
CA TYR A 59 -6.40 -12.52 5.35
C TYR A 59 -5.96 -12.42 6.80
N GLU A 60 -5.38 -13.51 7.29
CA GLU A 60 -4.63 -13.56 8.53
C GLU A 60 -3.16 -13.83 8.22
N ILE A 61 -2.28 -13.13 8.93
CA ILE A 61 -0.83 -13.33 8.90
C ILE A 61 -0.30 -13.38 10.33
N ASP A 62 0.84 -14.04 10.55
CA ASP A 62 1.51 -14.03 11.85
C ASP A 62 1.94 -12.61 12.24
N ASP A 63 1.75 -12.25 13.52
CA ASP A 63 2.18 -10.95 14.06
C ASP A 63 3.70 -10.79 14.06
N THR A 64 4.46 -11.90 14.04
CA THR A 64 5.92 -11.91 14.00
C THR A 64 6.49 -11.79 12.59
N ILE A 65 5.67 -11.67 11.54
CA ILE A 65 6.15 -11.63 10.14
C ILE A 65 7.25 -10.60 9.91
N PHE A 66 7.17 -9.44 10.58
CA PHE A 66 8.16 -8.36 10.43
C PHE A 66 9.52 -8.67 11.10
N GLN A 67 9.66 -9.85 11.72
CA GLN A 67 10.88 -10.39 12.31
C GLN A 67 11.36 -11.64 11.54
N GLU A 68 10.74 -11.99 10.41
CA GLU A 68 11.10 -13.15 9.61
C GLU A 68 12.43 -12.93 8.88
N ASP A 69 13.49 -13.60 9.32
CA ASP A 69 14.84 -13.48 8.76
C ASP A 69 14.95 -13.97 7.30
N ARG A 70 14.01 -14.79 6.83
CA ARG A 70 14.00 -15.32 5.45
C ARG A 70 13.46 -14.32 4.43
N LEU A 71 12.84 -13.23 4.87
CA LEU A 71 12.25 -12.23 3.98
C LEU A 71 13.01 -10.91 4.10
N SER A 72 13.25 -10.25 2.96
CA SER A 72 13.72 -8.87 2.94
C SER A 72 12.55 -7.91 3.19
N ILE A 73 12.44 -7.39 4.41
CA ILE A 73 11.29 -6.58 4.83
C ILE A 73 11.71 -5.12 5.06
N LYS A 74 10.98 -4.18 4.47
CA LYS A 74 11.12 -2.74 4.73
C LYS A 74 9.92 -2.20 5.49
N VAL A 75 10.15 -1.61 6.67
CA VAL A 75 9.09 -0.98 7.47
C VAL A 75 9.38 0.52 7.61
N PHE A 76 8.40 1.33 7.26
CA PHE A 76 8.37 2.77 7.49
C PHE A 76 7.40 3.11 8.62
N ASN A 77 7.92 3.73 9.68
CA ASN A 77 7.11 4.17 10.82
C ASN A 77 6.58 5.58 10.57
N GLY A 78 5.51 5.67 9.80
CA GLY A 78 4.83 6.92 9.45
C GLY A 78 5.54 7.77 8.40
N ALA A 79 5.07 9.00 8.23
CA ALA A 79 5.63 9.95 7.29
C ALA A 79 7.06 10.34 7.71
N SER A 80 8.03 9.94 6.88
CA SER A 80 9.45 10.22 7.06
C SER A 80 10.07 10.55 5.71
N LYS A 81 11.27 11.14 5.74
CA LYS A 81 12.01 11.46 4.53
C LYS A 81 12.27 10.24 3.66
N SER A 82 12.80 9.17 4.27
CA SER A 82 13.08 7.92 3.57
C SER A 82 11.82 7.25 3.00
N TRP A 83 10.67 7.39 3.67
CA TRP A 83 9.41 6.88 3.14
C TRP A 83 8.97 7.67 1.90
N LEU A 84 9.03 9.00 1.99
CA LEU A 84 8.61 9.87 0.89
C LEU A 84 9.54 9.73 -0.32
N GLU A 85 10.86 9.66 -0.11
CA GLU A 85 11.84 9.36 -1.15
C GLU A 85 11.56 8.01 -1.81
N PHE A 86 11.25 6.98 -1.02
CA PHE A 86 10.92 5.65 -1.56
C PHE A 86 9.63 5.67 -2.40
N VAL A 87 8.59 6.39 -1.96
CA VAL A 87 7.35 6.57 -2.73
C VAL A 87 7.62 7.32 -4.03
N LEU A 88 8.37 8.42 -3.98
CA LEU A 88 8.74 9.21 -5.16
C LEU A 88 9.54 8.40 -6.16
N ASP A 89 10.49 7.60 -5.68
CA ASP A 89 11.30 6.71 -6.52
C ASP A 89 10.42 5.71 -7.27
N ASN A 90 9.51 5.02 -6.58
CA ASN A 90 8.58 4.09 -7.21
C ASN A 90 7.58 4.75 -8.18
N ARG A 91 7.17 6.00 -7.89
CA ARG A 91 6.12 6.67 -8.67
C ARG A 91 6.63 7.49 -9.86
N MET A 92 7.83 8.06 -9.76
CA MET A 92 8.35 9.04 -10.72
C MET A 92 9.62 8.60 -11.46
N LYS A 93 10.47 7.76 -10.86
CA LYS A 93 11.71 7.32 -11.53
C LYS A 93 11.39 6.15 -12.46
N GLU A 94 11.50 6.40 -13.76
CA GLU A 94 11.30 5.36 -14.77
C GLU A 94 12.25 4.18 -14.55
N GLY A 95 11.69 2.97 -14.54
CA GLY A 95 12.45 1.72 -14.35
C GLY A 95 12.94 1.46 -12.93
N TYR A 96 12.59 2.28 -11.94
CA TYR A 96 12.96 2.01 -10.54
C TYR A 96 12.31 0.72 -10.03
N THR A 97 13.12 -0.11 -9.36
CA THR A 97 12.70 -1.33 -8.69
C THR A 97 13.46 -1.50 -7.38
N HIS A 98 12.92 -2.32 -6.48
CA HIS A 98 13.58 -2.72 -5.24
C HIS A 98 13.45 -4.24 -5.04
N ASN A 99 14.25 -4.77 -4.11
CA ASN A 99 14.31 -6.21 -3.84
C ASN A 99 13.63 -6.64 -2.54
N TYR A 100 12.92 -5.73 -1.86
CA TYR A 100 12.13 -6.09 -0.69
C TYR A 100 10.98 -7.03 -1.04
N ASP A 101 10.84 -8.11 -0.27
CA ASP A 101 9.72 -9.05 -0.32
C ASP A 101 8.43 -8.43 0.22
N ILE A 102 8.54 -7.67 1.31
CA ILE A 102 7.42 -6.97 1.96
C ILE A 102 7.81 -5.52 2.23
N VAL A 103 6.92 -4.58 1.92
CA VAL A 103 7.04 -3.18 2.34
C VAL A 103 5.81 -2.79 3.14
N LYS A 104 6.03 -2.22 4.33
CA LYS A 104 4.98 -1.63 5.17
C LYS A 104 5.23 -0.14 5.33
N GLY A 105 4.20 0.68 5.16
CA GLY A 105 4.27 2.12 5.39
C GLY A 105 2.93 2.81 5.25
N SER A 106 2.92 4.13 5.35
CA SER A 106 1.72 4.93 5.12
C SER A 106 1.29 4.93 3.64
N VAL A 107 -0.01 5.10 3.40
CA VAL A 107 -0.57 5.33 2.06
C VAL A 107 -0.21 6.73 1.55
N ALA A 108 0.29 6.86 0.32
CA ALA A 108 0.46 8.17 -0.32
C ALA A 108 -0.84 8.56 -1.03
N ASP A 109 -1.76 9.14 -0.26
CA ASP A 109 -3.05 9.62 -0.74
C ASP A 109 -2.95 11.02 -1.39
N ASP A 110 -4.10 11.58 -1.79
CA ASP A 110 -4.17 12.88 -2.46
C ASP A 110 -3.56 14.02 -1.63
N ARG A 111 -3.51 13.90 -0.29
CA ARG A 111 -2.90 14.91 0.58
C ARG A 111 -1.38 14.86 0.50
N VAL A 112 -0.81 13.65 0.47
CA VAL A 112 0.62 13.45 0.25
C VAL A 112 1.03 14.07 -1.08
N TYR A 113 0.21 13.89 -2.11
CA TYR A 113 0.40 14.54 -3.40
C TYR A 113 0.29 16.06 -3.37
N ALA A 114 -0.69 16.62 -2.65
CA ALA A 114 -0.82 18.06 -2.49
C ALA A 114 0.43 18.65 -1.83
N CYS A 115 0.96 18.00 -0.79
CA CYS A 115 2.22 18.39 -0.14
C CYS A 115 3.42 18.31 -1.12
N LEU A 116 3.52 17.25 -1.92
CA LEU A 116 4.57 17.10 -2.93
C LEU A 116 4.51 18.17 -4.02
N ASN A 117 3.32 18.46 -4.55
CA ASN A 117 3.14 19.52 -5.54
C ASN A 117 3.51 20.90 -4.96
N ALA A 118 3.17 21.18 -3.70
CA ALA A 118 3.58 22.42 -3.03
C ALA A 118 5.11 22.51 -2.88
N PHE A 119 5.78 21.38 -2.60
CA PHE A 119 7.24 21.30 -2.56
C PHE A 119 7.87 21.57 -3.93
N GLU A 120 7.41 20.91 -4.99
CA GLU A 120 7.95 21.08 -6.36
C GLU A 120 7.84 22.52 -6.86
N ASN A 121 6.76 23.21 -6.50
CA ASN A 121 6.56 24.63 -6.82
C ASN A 121 7.32 25.60 -5.88
N LYS A 122 8.21 25.09 -5.02
CA LYS A 122 9.00 25.84 -4.02
C LYS A 122 8.17 26.64 -3.01
N PHE A 123 6.91 26.27 -2.81
CA PHE A 123 6.05 26.87 -1.78
C PHE A 123 6.25 26.25 -0.40
N MET A 124 6.92 25.10 -0.32
CA MET A 124 7.17 24.36 0.92
C MET A 124 8.51 23.62 0.81
N ASP A 125 9.27 23.53 1.90
CA ASP A 125 10.44 22.66 1.96
C ASP A 125 10.05 21.23 2.40
N PHE A 126 10.98 20.30 2.20
CA PHE A 126 10.74 18.88 2.41
C PHE A 126 10.46 18.54 3.88
N ASP A 127 11.10 19.27 4.81
CA ASP A 127 10.93 19.07 6.25
C ASP A 127 9.56 19.55 6.72
N THR A 128 9.08 20.67 6.17
CA THR A 128 7.73 21.21 6.41
C THR A 128 6.67 20.25 5.88
N ALA A 129 6.84 19.70 4.67
CA ALA A 129 5.91 18.71 4.11
C ALA A 129 5.80 17.47 5.01
N ILE A 130 6.92 16.94 5.51
CA ILE A 130 6.91 15.82 6.46
C ILE A 130 6.21 16.20 7.76
N LYS A 131 6.48 17.39 8.29
CA LYS A 131 5.87 17.86 9.54
C LYS A 131 4.35 17.94 9.40
N GLU A 132 3.86 18.50 8.31
CA GLU A 132 2.42 18.57 8.01
C GLU A 132 1.82 17.17 7.88
N LEU A 133 2.46 16.26 7.13
CA LEU A 133 1.98 14.89 6.96
C LEU A 133 1.90 14.12 8.28
N ARG A 134 2.81 14.37 9.23
CA ARG A 134 2.80 13.77 10.56
C ARG A 134 1.64 14.23 11.45
N THR A 135 1.00 15.36 11.13
CA THR A 135 -0.19 15.81 11.88
C THR A 135 -1.43 14.97 11.59
N TYR A 136 -1.41 14.21 10.48
CA TYR A 136 -2.53 13.38 10.07
C TYR A 136 -2.36 11.92 10.48
N LYS A 137 -3.49 11.27 10.79
CA LYS A 137 -3.56 9.82 10.89
C LYS A 137 -3.60 9.22 9.49
N LEU A 138 -2.44 8.83 8.97
CA LEU A 138 -2.34 8.13 7.70
C LEU A 138 -2.67 6.64 7.90
N ASN A 139 -3.53 6.10 7.03
CA ASN A 139 -3.74 4.65 6.96
C ASN A 139 -2.44 3.97 6.50
N ASP A 140 -2.23 2.74 6.96
CA ASP A 140 -1.10 1.93 6.52
C ASP A 140 -1.44 1.15 5.24
N GLN A 141 -0.40 0.68 4.58
CA GLN A 141 -0.47 -0.36 3.57
C GLN A 141 0.72 -1.31 3.75
N ILE A 142 0.48 -2.57 3.45
CA ILE A 142 1.47 -3.65 3.45
C ILE A 142 1.42 -4.29 2.06
N SER A 143 2.52 -4.20 1.33
CA SER A 143 2.65 -4.74 -0.02
C SER A 143 3.61 -5.93 -0.07
N PHE A 144 3.21 -6.94 -0.84
CA PHE A 144 3.89 -8.21 -1.01
C PHE A 144 4.40 -8.32 -2.46
N HIS A 145 5.70 -8.55 -2.63
CA HIS A 145 6.42 -8.36 -3.90
C HIS A 145 7.01 -9.66 -4.47
N THR A 146 6.99 -10.75 -3.71
CA THR A 146 7.47 -12.05 -4.18
C THR A 146 6.48 -13.16 -3.87
N LYS A 147 6.57 -14.28 -4.60
CA LYS A 147 5.75 -15.47 -4.33
C LYS A 147 5.95 -16.01 -2.92
N GLU A 148 7.17 -15.92 -2.38
CA GLU A 148 7.47 -16.35 -1.02
C GLU A 148 6.75 -15.48 0.01
N SER A 149 6.72 -14.16 -0.18
CA SER A 149 5.98 -13.26 0.72
C SER A 149 4.47 -13.52 0.73
N LEU A 150 3.87 -13.88 -0.41
CA LEU A 150 2.42 -14.14 -0.51
C LEU A 150 1.97 -15.38 0.26
N LYS A 151 2.86 -16.37 0.47
CA LYS A 151 2.54 -17.61 1.21
C LYS A 151 2.16 -17.35 2.66
N TYR A 152 2.50 -16.18 3.20
CA TYR A 152 2.15 -15.79 4.57
C TYR A 152 0.74 -15.22 4.69
N LEU A 153 0.04 -14.97 3.57
CA LEU A 153 -1.34 -14.53 3.58
C LEU A 153 -2.27 -15.75 3.63
N ASN A 154 -2.86 -16.02 4.78
CA ASN A 154 -3.89 -17.04 4.91
C ASN A 154 -5.26 -16.42 4.65
N PHE A 155 -5.89 -16.77 3.52
CA PHE A 155 -7.24 -16.28 3.23
C PHE A 155 -8.23 -16.83 4.25
N ILE A 156 -9.06 -15.94 4.81
CA ILE A 156 -10.07 -16.28 5.81
C ILE A 156 -11.46 -16.28 5.19
N ARG A 157 -11.84 -15.17 4.57
CA ARG A 157 -13.17 -14.95 3.95
C ARG A 157 -13.16 -13.69 3.09
N TYR A 158 -14.31 -13.40 2.47
CA TYR A 158 -14.57 -12.13 1.81
C TYR A 158 -15.87 -11.49 2.29
N GLU A 159 -16.01 -10.20 2.01
CA GLU A 159 -17.22 -9.41 2.26
C GLU A 159 -17.59 -8.61 1.01
N GLU A 160 -18.88 -8.57 0.66
CA GLU A 160 -19.41 -7.72 -0.42
C GLU A 160 -19.80 -6.34 0.13
N VAL A 161 -19.44 -5.26 -0.58
CA VAL A 161 -19.57 -3.87 -0.08
C VAL A 161 -19.95 -2.83 -1.13
#